data_AF-U4TQY4-F1
#
_entry.id   AF-U4TQY4-F1
#
_cell.length_a   1.000
_cell.length_b   1.000
_cell.length_c   1.000
_cell.angle_alpha   90.00
_cell.angle_beta   90.00
_cell.angle_gamma   90.00
#
_symmetry.space_group_name_H-M   'P 1'
#
loop_
_entity.id
_entity.type
_entity.pdbx_description
1 polymer ?
#
loop_
_entity_poly.entity_id
_entity_poly.type
_entity_poly.pdbx_seq_one_letter_code
_entity_poly.pdbx_strand_id
1 'polypeptide(L)'
;MLTRTGFWAKAQELHLVTPGDTIVVGVSAGVDSMTLLDLLRHAPAAQHLAVRVVYVDHQLRPESAAEADFVRTFCAAHQLPLDAVTWHHPPLDHGVEEAARTFRYRAFAAALRHFSAHTLWLAHHNDDALETVVMKLARSGSVFEQPGLQLVSDRPGYTLVRPLLPYPKTAIRAYADRHRVPHYEDASNQDLRYQRNQVRTAVVPAVRALNTQSAAHVLRYTEEMTAAKALLTERLAQLAAAMTSRQGPETLIARSVFNALPRGQRSLLLQYLAGPTAPLTGRQLTQCLGLAESRRASGAVQLAGGWQCRISYDEIRLTRENQSQDGGIFLPVQLSLLSTVFYPDGHWWHLAPAGPGLAVPAGVVLRHRRPGDMIQLPSGQHQALRRFFINQKIRRDQRETLVLAAVGDQVWCIPGYYQRQLSGMAQPDTMKGMLTYR
;
A
#
# COMPACT_ATOMS: atom_id res chain seq x y z
N MET A 1 -10.28 -1.03 -39.32
CA MET A 1 -11.21 0.13 -39.28
C MET A 1 -12.30 -0.17 -38.25
N LEU A 2 -12.82 0.85 -37.58
CA LEU A 2 -13.96 0.70 -36.66
C LEU A 2 -15.26 0.76 -37.47
N THR A 3 -16.11 -0.25 -37.35
CA THR A 3 -17.45 -0.31 -37.98
C THR A 3 -18.45 -0.88 -36.97
N ARG A 4 -19.75 -0.58 -37.12
CA ARG A 4 -20.79 -1.13 -36.23
C ARG A 4 -20.78 -2.65 -36.21
N THR A 5 -20.80 -3.28 -37.37
CA THR A 5 -20.78 -4.75 -37.51
C THR A 5 -19.51 -5.37 -36.94
N GLY A 6 -18.34 -4.81 -37.28
CA GLY A 6 -17.06 -5.34 -36.78
C GLY A 6 -16.90 -5.16 -35.26
N PHE A 7 -17.38 -4.03 -34.72
CA PHE A 7 -17.39 -3.79 -33.28
C PHE A 7 -18.23 -4.84 -32.54
N TRP A 8 -19.46 -5.07 -33.00
CA TRP A 8 -20.37 -6.02 -32.35
C TRP A 8 -19.96 -7.48 -32.55
N ALA A 9 -19.43 -7.86 -33.71
CA ALA A 9 -18.84 -9.17 -33.92
C ALA A 9 -17.70 -9.43 -32.92
N LYS A 10 -16.83 -8.42 -32.70
CA LYS A 10 -15.74 -8.54 -31.73
C LYS A 10 -16.24 -8.59 -30.29
N ALA A 11 -17.25 -7.79 -29.95
CA ALA A 11 -17.85 -7.80 -28.61
C ALA A 11 -18.47 -9.16 -28.28
N GLN A 12 -19.07 -9.84 -29.26
CA GLN A 12 -19.61 -11.19 -29.12
C GLN A 12 -18.50 -12.24 -29.02
N GLU A 13 -17.49 -12.19 -29.89
CA GLU A 13 -16.33 -13.09 -29.88
C GLU A 13 -15.61 -13.07 -28.52
N LEU A 14 -15.51 -11.89 -27.91
CA LEU A 14 -14.86 -11.68 -26.62
C LEU A 14 -15.81 -11.80 -25.43
N HIS A 15 -17.06 -12.21 -25.65
CA HIS A 15 -18.09 -12.34 -24.61
C HIS A 15 -18.22 -11.10 -23.70
N LEU A 16 -18.15 -9.90 -24.29
CA LEU A 16 -18.24 -8.64 -23.54
C LEU A 16 -19.67 -8.29 -23.10
N VAL A 17 -20.67 -8.96 -23.70
CA VAL A 17 -22.09 -8.79 -23.41
C VAL A 17 -22.79 -10.15 -23.42
N THR A 18 -23.80 -10.27 -22.58
CA THR A 18 -24.81 -11.35 -22.60
C THR A 18 -26.15 -10.75 -23.01
N PRO A 19 -26.99 -11.47 -23.78
CA PRO A 19 -28.32 -10.99 -24.11
C PRO A 19 -29.14 -10.63 -22.86
N GLY A 20 -29.74 -9.44 -22.85
CA GLY A 20 -30.50 -8.91 -21.70
C GLY A 20 -29.66 -8.12 -20.69
N ASP A 21 -28.35 -7.99 -20.89
CA ASP A 21 -27.49 -7.21 -20.00
C ASP A 21 -27.90 -5.74 -19.92
N THR A 22 -27.78 -5.19 -18.72
CA THR A 22 -27.79 -3.73 -18.51
C THR A 22 -26.36 -3.21 -18.48
N ILE A 23 -26.05 -2.31 -19.42
CA ILE A 23 -24.73 -1.68 -19.57
C ILE A 23 -24.81 -0.25 -19.06
N VAL A 24 -24.00 0.07 -18.05
CA VAL A 24 -23.76 1.45 -17.66
C VAL A 24 -22.60 1.98 -18.49
N VAL A 25 -22.80 3.06 -19.24
CA VAL A 25 -21.76 3.72 -20.04
C VAL A 25 -21.42 5.07 -19.44
N GLY A 26 -20.16 5.25 -19.08
CA GLY A 26 -19.64 6.54 -18.63
C GLY A 26 -19.28 7.41 -19.84
N VAL A 27 -19.94 8.55 -19.99
CA VAL A 27 -19.73 9.45 -21.13
C VAL A 27 -19.14 10.79 -20.69
N SER A 28 -18.30 11.36 -21.54
CA SER A 28 -18.05 12.79 -21.61
C SER A 28 -18.63 13.33 -22.93
N ALA A 29 -18.62 14.64 -23.13
CA ALA A 29 -19.05 15.23 -24.39
C ALA A 29 -18.08 14.96 -25.56
N GLY A 30 -16.92 14.33 -25.31
CA GLY A 30 -15.86 14.12 -26.31
C GLY A 30 -16.17 13.03 -27.35
N VAL A 31 -15.41 13.06 -28.45
CA VAL A 31 -15.59 12.15 -29.60
C VAL A 31 -15.55 10.66 -29.25
N ASP A 32 -14.71 10.25 -28.29
CA ASP A 32 -14.55 8.83 -27.95
C ASP A 32 -15.79 8.27 -27.26
N SER A 33 -16.26 8.96 -26.22
CA SER A 33 -17.46 8.58 -25.47
C SER A 33 -18.71 8.67 -26.32
N MET A 34 -18.85 9.71 -27.13
CA MET A 34 -19.99 9.84 -28.03
C MET A 34 -19.98 8.76 -29.13
N THR A 35 -18.80 8.37 -29.63
CA THR A 35 -18.65 7.22 -30.54
C THR A 35 -19.06 5.91 -29.86
N LEU A 36 -18.60 5.67 -28.64
CA LEU A 36 -18.99 4.49 -27.88
C LEU A 36 -20.51 4.45 -27.64
N LEU A 37 -21.10 5.59 -27.29
CA LEU A 37 -22.53 5.70 -27.09
C LEU A 37 -23.30 5.44 -28.39
N ASP A 38 -22.83 5.96 -29.52
CA ASP A 38 -23.44 5.67 -30.83
C ASP A 38 -23.36 4.19 -31.20
N LEU A 39 -22.23 3.53 -30.94
CA LEU A 39 -22.08 2.09 -31.15
C LEU A 39 -23.06 1.28 -30.30
N LEU A 40 -23.23 1.66 -29.03
CA LEU A 40 -24.18 1.04 -28.09
C LEU A 40 -25.64 1.22 -28.53
N ARG A 41 -26.02 2.39 -29.04
CA ARG A 41 -27.37 2.62 -29.60
C ARG A 41 -27.69 1.73 -30.79
N HIS A 42 -26.67 1.34 -31.54
CA HIS A 42 -26.79 0.46 -32.69
C HIS A 42 -26.43 -0.99 -32.35
N ALA A 43 -26.65 -1.40 -31.09
CA ALA A 43 -26.59 -2.80 -30.69
C ALA A 43 -27.51 -3.67 -31.56
N PRO A 44 -27.08 -4.87 -31.96
CA PRO A 44 -27.97 -5.82 -32.62
C PRO A 44 -29.17 -6.11 -31.72
N ALA A 45 -30.39 -6.04 -32.27
CA ALA A 45 -31.63 -6.22 -31.50
C ALA A 45 -31.67 -7.55 -30.73
N ALA A 46 -31.06 -8.61 -31.27
CA ALA A 46 -30.92 -9.92 -30.64
C ALA A 46 -30.17 -9.91 -29.30
N GLN A 47 -29.41 -8.85 -28.99
CA GLN A 47 -28.73 -8.70 -27.71
C GLN A 47 -29.65 -8.14 -26.61
N HIS A 48 -30.79 -7.55 -26.95
CA HIS A 48 -31.76 -7.03 -25.97
C HIS A 48 -31.12 -6.17 -24.84
N LEU A 49 -30.11 -5.38 -25.17
CA LEU A 49 -29.32 -4.65 -24.18
C LEU A 49 -30.08 -3.42 -23.64
N ALA A 50 -30.00 -3.20 -22.34
CA ALA A 50 -30.44 -1.96 -21.72
C ALA A 50 -29.24 -1.03 -21.51
N VAL A 51 -29.21 0.10 -22.20
CA VAL A 51 -28.13 1.09 -22.05
C VAL A 51 -28.54 2.15 -21.01
N ARG A 52 -27.63 2.46 -20.09
CA ARG A 52 -27.77 3.50 -19.07
C ARG A 52 -26.58 4.44 -19.13
N VAL A 53 -26.84 5.71 -19.38
CA VAL A 53 -25.79 6.71 -19.59
C VAL A 53 -25.49 7.42 -18.27
N VAL A 54 -24.21 7.54 -17.92
CA VAL A 54 -23.78 8.32 -16.76
C VAL A 54 -22.83 9.41 -17.21
N TYR A 55 -23.18 10.66 -16.90
CA TYR A 55 -22.34 11.83 -17.15
C TYR A 55 -21.92 12.43 -15.81
N VAL A 56 -20.64 12.80 -15.70
CA VAL A 56 -20.11 13.42 -14.49
C VAL A 56 -19.59 14.81 -14.84
N ASP A 57 -20.29 15.84 -14.35
CA ASP A 57 -19.85 17.22 -14.45
C ASP A 57 -18.89 17.54 -13.31
N HIS A 58 -17.62 17.80 -13.63
CA HIS A 58 -16.60 18.12 -12.64
C HIS A 58 -16.55 19.60 -12.24
N GLN A 59 -17.27 20.49 -12.94
CA GLN A 59 -17.30 21.94 -12.68
C GLN A 59 -15.93 22.63 -12.64
N LEU A 60 -14.93 22.05 -13.31
CA LEU A 60 -13.57 22.60 -13.35
C LEU A 60 -13.45 23.77 -14.34
N ARG A 61 -14.43 23.95 -15.23
CA ARG A 61 -14.41 24.98 -16.27
C ARG A 61 -15.81 25.49 -16.60
N PRO A 62 -15.95 26.74 -17.06
CA PRO A 62 -17.24 27.30 -17.46
C PRO A 62 -17.95 26.51 -18.57
N GLU A 63 -17.18 25.89 -19.47
CA GLU A 63 -17.71 25.13 -20.61
C GLU A 63 -18.42 23.83 -20.19
N SER A 64 -18.22 23.36 -18.95
CA SER A 64 -18.82 22.11 -18.47
C SER A 64 -20.35 22.14 -18.44
N ALA A 65 -20.94 23.34 -18.30
CA ALA A 65 -22.39 23.54 -18.39
C ALA A 65 -22.92 23.26 -19.80
N ALA A 66 -22.24 23.78 -20.83
CA ALA A 66 -22.61 23.54 -22.22
C ALA A 66 -22.41 22.06 -22.62
N GLU A 67 -21.37 21.41 -22.12
CA GLU A 67 -21.15 19.98 -22.30
C GLU A 67 -22.25 19.13 -21.64
N ALA A 68 -22.68 19.51 -20.43
CA ALA A 68 -23.75 18.82 -19.72
C ALA A 68 -25.08 18.92 -20.47
N ASP A 69 -25.43 20.11 -20.94
CA ASP A 69 -26.66 20.33 -21.72
C ASP A 69 -26.61 19.61 -23.07
N PHE A 70 -25.46 19.61 -23.74
CA PHE A 70 -25.24 18.82 -24.95
C PHE A 70 -25.55 17.33 -24.73
N VAL A 71 -24.99 16.71 -23.68
CA VAL A 71 -25.22 15.30 -23.37
C VAL A 71 -26.69 15.05 -22.99
N ARG A 72 -27.33 15.95 -22.23
CA ARG A 72 -28.76 15.86 -21.90
C ARG A 72 -29.63 15.88 -23.14
N THR A 73 -29.41 16.83 -24.04
CA THR A 73 -30.16 16.95 -25.30
C THR A 73 -29.97 15.71 -26.17
N PHE A 74 -28.72 15.22 -26.29
CA PHE A 74 -28.44 14.00 -27.05
C PHE A 74 -29.17 12.77 -26.49
N CYS A 75 -29.10 12.56 -25.17
CA CYS A 75 -29.77 11.44 -24.52
C CYS A 75 -31.29 11.52 -24.66
N ALA A 76 -31.87 12.71 -24.46
CA ALA A 76 -33.32 12.93 -24.62
C ALA A 76 -33.80 12.66 -26.05
N ALA A 77 -33.09 13.18 -27.06
CA ALA A 77 -33.40 12.98 -28.48
C ALA A 77 -33.33 11.51 -28.93
N HIS A 78 -32.62 10.68 -28.17
CA HIS A 78 -32.41 9.26 -28.47
C HIS A 78 -33.02 8.32 -27.43
N GLN A 79 -33.86 8.83 -26.52
CA GLN A 79 -34.56 8.06 -25.50
C GLN A 79 -33.62 7.21 -24.63
N LEU A 80 -32.44 7.75 -24.33
CA LEU A 80 -31.44 7.11 -23.48
C LEU A 80 -31.57 7.63 -22.04
N PRO A 81 -31.78 6.74 -21.05
CA PRO A 81 -31.78 7.16 -19.65
C PRO A 81 -30.41 7.70 -19.24
N LEU A 82 -30.40 8.90 -18.66
CA LEU A 82 -29.20 9.64 -18.29
C LEU A 82 -29.22 9.96 -16.79
N ASP A 83 -28.19 9.50 -16.10
CA ASP A 83 -27.81 9.96 -14.77
C ASP A 83 -26.69 11.01 -14.91
N ALA A 84 -27.06 12.28 -14.85
CA ALA A 84 -26.11 13.39 -14.80
C ALA A 84 -25.80 13.75 -13.35
N VAL A 85 -24.54 13.57 -12.94
CA VAL A 85 -24.07 13.83 -11.57
C VAL A 85 -23.09 14.97 -11.57
N THR A 86 -23.32 15.95 -10.71
CA THR A 86 -22.44 17.11 -10.54
C THR A 86 -21.52 16.92 -9.33
N TRP A 87 -20.24 17.19 -9.52
CA TRP A 87 -19.26 17.17 -8.44
C TRP A 87 -19.18 18.53 -7.77
N HIS A 88 -19.78 18.65 -6.58
CA HIS A 88 -19.57 19.80 -5.72
C HIS A 88 -18.33 19.57 -4.86
N HIS A 89 -17.32 20.42 -5.03
CA HIS A 89 -16.07 20.35 -4.26
C HIS A 89 -15.63 21.73 -3.76
N PRO A 90 -14.99 21.83 -2.58
CA PRO A 90 -14.30 23.05 -2.17
C PRO A 90 -13.10 23.29 -3.09
N PRO A 91 -12.55 24.52 -3.17
CA PRO A 91 -11.32 24.78 -3.91
C PRO A 91 -10.21 23.81 -3.48
N LEU A 92 -9.59 23.15 -4.45
CA LEU A 92 -8.50 22.20 -4.23
C LEU A 92 -7.22 22.77 -4.83
N ASP A 93 -6.23 23.08 -3.99
CA ASP A 93 -4.95 23.61 -4.44
C ASP A 93 -4.10 22.52 -5.13
N HIS A 94 -4.28 21.26 -4.76
CA HIS A 94 -3.51 20.11 -5.24
C HIS A 94 -4.40 18.86 -5.40
N GLY A 95 -4.00 17.94 -6.29
CA GLY A 95 -4.66 16.63 -6.39
C GLY A 95 -6.05 16.63 -7.02
N VAL A 96 -6.43 17.72 -7.71
CA VAL A 96 -7.73 17.88 -8.38
C VAL A 96 -8.05 16.69 -9.30
N GLU A 97 -7.09 16.22 -10.10
CA GLU A 97 -7.28 15.10 -11.02
C GLU A 97 -7.64 13.79 -10.30
N GLU A 98 -6.95 13.48 -9.19
CA GLU A 98 -7.19 12.25 -8.43
C GLU A 98 -8.52 12.34 -7.67
N ALA A 99 -8.86 13.51 -7.14
CA ALA A 99 -10.14 13.77 -6.50
C ALA A 99 -11.32 13.66 -7.50
N ALA A 100 -11.19 14.28 -8.67
CA ALA A 100 -12.17 14.19 -9.76
C ALA A 100 -12.32 12.73 -10.23
N ARG A 101 -11.20 12.03 -10.42
CA ARG A 101 -11.20 10.61 -10.78
C ARG A 101 -11.91 9.76 -9.71
N THR A 102 -11.62 9.99 -8.44
CA THR A 102 -12.24 9.28 -7.31
C THR A 102 -13.75 9.51 -7.28
N PHE A 103 -14.19 10.77 -7.40
CA PHE A 103 -15.61 11.10 -7.47
C PHE A 103 -16.30 10.42 -8.65
N ARG A 104 -15.70 10.47 -9.84
CA ARG A 104 -16.23 9.85 -11.05
C ARG A 104 -16.49 8.35 -10.87
N TYR A 105 -15.53 7.62 -10.31
CA TYR A 105 -15.72 6.17 -10.07
C TYR A 105 -16.74 5.89 -8.96
N ARG A 106 -16.90 6.77 -7.97
CA ARG A 106 -17.98 6.66 -6.98
C ARG A 106 -19.35 6.85 -7.62
N ALA A 107 -19.49 7.85 -8.50
CA ALA A 107 -20.72 8.09 -9.26
C ALA A 107 -21.09 6.87 -10.13
N PHE A 108 -20.12 6.30 -10.85
CA PHE A 108 -20.34 5.07 -11.62
C PHE A 108 -20.77 3.89 -10.75
N ALA A 109 -20.12 3.69 -9.61
CA ALA A 109 -20.51 2.61 -8.69
C ALA A 109 -21.91 2.80 -8.12
N ALA A 110 -22.35 4.05 -7.89
CA ALA A 110 -23.72 4.36 -7.47
C ALA A 110 -24.73 4.04 -8.57
N ALA A 111 -24.47 4.47 -9.81
CA ALA A 111 -25.33 4.19 -10.96
C ALA A 111 -25.45 2.68 -11.24
N LEU A 112 -24.36 1.93 -11.18
CA LEU A 112 -24.37 0.47 -11.33
C LEU A 112 -25.32 -0.20 -10.32
N ARG A 113 -25.29 0.23 -9.05
CA ARG A 113 -26.22 -0.28 -8.03
C ARG A 113 -27.67 0.14 -8.30
N HIS A 114 -27.88 1.41 -8.68
CA HIS A 114 -29.21 1.93 -8.97
C HIS A 114 -29.89 1.16 -10.11
N PHE A 115 -29.15 0.85 -11.16
CA PHE A 115 -29.66 0.12 -12.34
C PHE A 115 -29.54 -1.40 -12.24
N SER A 116 -29.06 -1.95 -11.12
CA SER A 116 -28.76 -3.39 -10.99
C SER A 116 -27.89 -3.93 -12.13
N ALA A 117 -26.91 -3.12 -12.55
CA ALA A 117 -26.00 -3.43 -13.64
C ALA A 117 -24.65 -3.92 -13.11
N HIS A 118 -24.02 -4.83 -13.87
CA HIS A 118 -22.75 -5.45 -13.48
C HIS A 118 -21.56 -4.96 -14.31
N THR A 119 -21.81 -4.24 -15.41
CA THR A 119 -20.76 -3.79 -16.32
C THR A 119 -20.77 -2.28 -16.51
N LEU A 120 -19.58 -1.68 -16.41
CA LEU A 120 -19.31 -0.28 -16.73
C LEU A 120 -18.47 -0.22 -18.01
N TRP A 121 -18.94 0.51 -19.01
CA TRP A 121 -18.25 0.70 -20.28
C TRP A 121 -17.64 2.11 -20.35
N LEU A 122 -16.36 2.20 -20.71
CA LEU A 122 -15.65 3.48 -20.90
C LEU A 122 -14.92 3.50 -22.25
N ALA A 123 -14.88 4.66 -22.88
CA ALA A 123 -14.36 4.86 -24.23
C ALA A 123 -12.83 5.01 -24.34
N HIS A 124 -12.07 4.28 -23.52
CA HIS A 124 -10.62 4.28 -23.65
C HIS A 124 -10.17 3.55 -24.92
N HIS A 125 -9.17 4.10 -25.61
CA HIS A 125 -8.64 3.58 -26.88
C HIS A 125 -7.15 3.23 -26.79
N ASN A 126 -6.55 2.70 -27.86
CA ASN A 126 -5.17 2.19 -27.78
C ASN A 126 -4.12 3.27 -27.45
N ASP A 127 -4.35 4.53 -27.86
CA ASP A 127 -3.44 5.62 -27.52
C ASP A 127 -3.47 5.94 -26.02
N ASP A 128 -4.63 5.79 -25.36
CA ASP A 128 -4.71 5.89 -23.90
C ASP A 128 -3.89 4.80 -23.21
N ALA A 129 -3.82 3.61 -23.81
CA ALA A 129 -3.00 2.52 -23.28
C ALA A 129 -1.51 2.85 -23.39
N LEU A 130 -1.08 3.38 -24.54
CA LEU A 130 0.30 3.86 -24.76
C LEU A 130 0.66 4.98 -23.79
N GLU A 131 -0.19 6.01 -23.67
CA GLU A 131 -0.04 7.10 -22.70
C GLU A 131 0.13 6.53 -21.28
N THR A 132 -0.75 5.62 -20.88
CA THR A 132 -0.75 5.02 -19.55
C THR A 132 0.55 4.27 -19.25
N VAL A 133 1.06 3.49 -20.19
CA VAL A 133 2.33 2.75 -20.01
C VAL A 133 3.51 3.71 -19.90
N VAL A 134 3.60 4.71 -20.77
CA VAL A 134 4.67 5.72 -20.73
C VAL A 134 4.65 6.48 -19.41
N MET A 135 3.49 6.97 -18.98
CA MET A 135 3.36 7.71 -17.72
C MET A 135 3.75 6.85 -16.51
N LYS A 136 3.39 5.56 -16.50
CA LYS A 136 3.78 4.65 -15.41
C LYS A 136 5.27 4.39 -15.36
N LEU A 137 5.90 4.17 -16.51
CA LEU A 137 7.35 4.01 -16.62
C LEU A 137 8.08 5.27 -16.15
N ALA A 138 7.59 6.45 -16.54
CA ALA A 138 8.16 7.73 -16.13
C ALA A 138 8.00 8.00 -14.62
N ARG A 139 6.92 7.50 -14.00
CA ARG A 139 6.60 7.74 -12.58
C ARG A 139 7.33 6.80 -11.63
N SER A 140 7.25 5.50 -11.85
CA SER A 140 7.79 4.50 -10.90
C SER A 140 8.47 3.31 -11.58
N GLY A 141 7.97 2.88 -12.74
CA GLY A 141 8.44 1.67 -13.41
C GLY A 141 8.27 0.39 -12.57
N SER A 142 7.40 0.40 -11.55
CA SER A 142 7.27 -0.74 -10.64
C SER A 142 6.51 -1.90 -11.27
N VAL A 143 7.08 -3.11 -11.18
CA VAL A 143 6.46 -4.36 -11.65
C VAL A 143 5.22 -4.78 -10.83
N PHE A 144 5.01 -4.16 -9.66
CA PHE A 144 3.85 -4.41 -8.82
C PHE A 144 2.64 -3.54 -9.20
N GLU A 145 2.84 -2.47 -9.95
CA GLU A 145 1.74 -1.67 -10.49
C GLU A 145 1.04 -2.43 -11.62
N GLN A 146 -0.19 -2.03 -11.94
CA GLN A 146 -0.85 -2.56 -13.13
C GLN A 146 -0.04 -2.12 -14.36
N PRO A 147 0.34 -3.00 -15.32
CA PRO A 147 1.21 -2.60 -16.43
C PRO A 147 0.59 -1.52 -17.33
N GLY A 148 -0.70 -1.64 -17.65
CA GLY A 148 -1.38 -0.75 -18.60
C GLY A 148 -2.90 -0.76 -18.43
N LEU A 149 -3.62 -0.33 -19.46
CA LEU A 149 -5.07 -0.52 -19.55
C LEU A 149 -5.37 -1.91 -20.12
N GLN A 150 -6.38 -2.58 -19.58
CA GLN A 150 -6.87 -3.86 -20.08
C GLN A 150 -8.25 -3.68 -20.71
N LEU A 151 -8.59 -4.55 -21.65
CA LEU A 151 -9.91 -4.56 -22.28
C LEU A 151 -11.01 -4.75 -21.22
N VAL A 152 -10.79 -5.71 -20.32
CA VAL A 152 -11.67 -6.03 -19.19
C VAL A 152 -10.85 -5.92 -17.91
N SER A 153 -11.40 -5.30 -16.88
CA SER A 153 -10.78 -5.22 -15.56
C SER A 153 -11.83 -5.43 -14.48
N ASP A 154 -11.56 -6.34 -13.55
CA ASP A 154 -12.41 -6.54 -12.38
C ASP A 154 -12.25 -5.39 -11.39
N ARG A 155 -13.37 -4.89 -10.88
CA ARG A 155 -13.46 -3.92 -9.81
C ARG A 155 -14.30 -4.50 -8.69
N PRO A 156 -14.12 -4.02 -7.44
CA PRO A 156 -15.01 -4.42 -6.35
C PRO A 156 -16.48 -4.12 -6.72
N GLY A 157 -17.25 -5.18 -6.96
CA GLY A 157 -18.68 -5.13 -7.26
C GLY A 157 -19.09 -4.95 -8.72
N TYR A 158 -18.17 -4.81 -9.68
CA TYR A 158 -18.52 -4.69 -11.11
C TYR A 158 -17.34 -4.93 -12.05
N THR A 159 -17.64 -5.15 -13.33
CA THR A 159 -16.66 -5.34 -14.39
C THR A 159 -16.50 -4.04 -15.20
N LEU A 160 -15.27 -3.55 -15.36
CA LEU A 160 -14.96 -2.40 -16.21
C LEU A 160 -14.51 -2.87 -17.59
N VAL A 161 -15.27 -2.52 -18.62
CA VAL A 161 -15.02 -2.85 -20.03
C VAL A 161 -14.59 -1.60 -20.79
N ARG A 162 -13.58 -1.74 -21.65
CA ARG A 162 -13.03 -0.68 -22.51
C ARG A 162 -13.07 -1.14 -23.96
N PRO A 163 -14.24 -1.22 -24.59
CA PRO A 163 -14.39 -1.94 -25.86
C PRO A 163 -13.71 -1.23 -27.04
N LEU A 164 -13.38 0.06 -26.90
CA LEU A 164 -12.62 0.81 -27.90
C LEU A 164 -11.11 0.64 -27.78
N LEU A 165 -10.63 -0.08 -26.76
CA LEU A 165 -9.20 -0.22 -26.47
C LEU A 165 -8.37 -0.78 -27.64
N PRO A 166 -8.87 -1.71 -28.47
CA PRO A 166 -8.12 -2.21 -29.64
C PRO A 166 -7.98 -1.19 -30.78
N TYR A 167 -8.76 -0.11 -30.78
CA TYR A 167 -8.86 0.81 -31.91
C TYR A 167 -7.99 2.06 -31.70
N PRO A 168 -7.35 2.58 -32.76
CA PRO A 168 -6.68 3.86 -32.70
C PRO A 168 -7.65 5.04 -32.70
N LYS A 169 -7.23 6.15 -32.10
CA LYS A 169 -7.98 7.42 -32.11
C LYS A 169 -8.40 7.84 -33.51
N THR A 170 -7.55 7.59 -34.52
CA THR A 170 -7.85 7.89 -35.93
C THR A 170 -9.02 7.07 -36.46
N ALA A 171 -9.17 5.81 -36.05
CA ALA A 171 -10.31 4.98 -36.45
C ALA A 171 -11.62 5.43 -35.76
N ILE A 172 -11.53 5.90 -34.51
CA ILE A 172 -12.65 6.46 -33.77
C ILE A 172 -13.14 7.75 -34.42
N ARG A 173 -12.23 8.68 -34.77
CA ARG A 173 -12.56 9.90 -35.51
C ARG A 173 -13.19 9.59 -36.87
N ALA A 174 -12.57 8.70 -37.65
CA ALA A 174 -13.13 8.30 -38.94
C ALA A 174 -14.53 7.69 -38.83
N TYR A 175 -14.82 6.94 -37.76
CA TYR A 175 -16.16 6.46 -37.47
C TYR A 175 -17.11 7.62 -37.16
N ALA A 176 -16.71 8.52 -36.24
CA ALA A 176 -17.51 9.66 -35.84
C ALA A 176 -17.88 10.55 -37.03
N ASP A 177 -16.91 10.86 -37.90
CA ASP A 177 -17.10 11.67 -39.09
C ASP A 177 -18.06 10.99 -40.08
N ARG A 178 -17.84 9.70 -40.36
CA ARG A 178 -18.67 8.91 -41.28
C ARG A 178 -20.13 8.84 -40.84
N HIS A 179 -20.36 8.70 -39.53
CA HIS A 179 -21.69 8.57 -38.96
C HIS A 179 -22.25 9.90 -38.43
N ARG A 180 -21.53 11.00 -38.62
CA ARG A 180 -21.87 12.35 -38.14
C ARG A 180 -22.24 12.36 -36.65
N VAL A 181 -21.43 11.66 -35.85
CA VAL A 181 -21.65 11.56 -34.40
C VAL A 181 -21.36 12.93 -33.78
N PRO A 182 -22.38 13.59 -33.19
CA PRO A 182 -22.17 14.89 -32.58
C PRO A 182 -21.28 14.72 -31.34
N HIS A 183 -20.35 15.64 -31.16
CA HIS A 183 -19.45 15.67 -30.02
C HIS A 183 -18.91 17.09 -29.80
N TYR A 184 -18.40 17.33 -28.61
CA TYR A 184 -17.73 18.56 -28.22
C TYR A 184 -16.21 18.37 -28.30
N GLU A 185 -15.50 19.37 -28.84
CA GLU A 185 -14.04 19.38 -28.81
C GLU A 185 -13.55 20.17 -27.59
N ASP A 186 -12.99 19.47 -26.61
CA ASP A 186 -12.45 20.09 -25.41
C ASP A 186 -11.08 20.74 -25.72
N ALA A 187 -11.04 22.08 -25.66
CA ALA A 187 -9.86 22.91 -25.89
C ALA A 187 -8.70 22.64 -24.90
N SER A 188 -8.99 22.14 -23.70
CA SER A 188 -7.98 21.82 -22.69
C SER A 188 -7.14 20.58 -23.03
N ASN A 189 -7.54 19.78 -24.02
CA ASN A 189 -6.76 18.63 -24.48
C ASN A 189 -5.38 19.05 -25.02
N GLN A 190 -5.19 20.35 -25.27
CA GLN A 190 -3.93 20.95 -25.70
C GLN A 190 -3.13 21.58 -24.55
N ASP A 191 -3.67 21.60 -23.33
CA ASP A 191 -3.01 22.22 -22.19
C ASP A 191 -1.86 21.35 -21.67
N LEU A 192 -0.63 21.80 -21.94
CA LEU A 192 0.60 21.10 -21.56
C LEU A 192 0.90 21.14 -20.06
N ARG A 193 0.10 21.83 -19.23
CA ARG A 193 0.23 21.73 -17.76
C ARG A 193 -0.05 20.30 -17.27
N TYR A 194 -0.88 19.56 -17.99
CA TYR A 194 -1.23 18.19 -17.65
C TYR A 194 -0.21 17.22 -18.27
N GLN A 195 0.43 16.40 -17.44
CA GLN A 195 1.44 15.41 -17.87
C GLN A 195 0.90 14.51 -19.00
N ARG A 196 -0.37 14.14 -18.92
CA ARG A 196 -1.00 13.30 -19.94
C ARG A 196 -1.04 13.97 -21.31
N ASN A 197 -1.34 15.27 -21.36
CA ASN A 197 -1.35 16.03 -22.61
C ASN A 197 0.08 16.18 -23.17
N GLN A 198 1.09 16.33 -22.33
CA GLN A 198 2.50 16.32 -22.76
C GLN A 198 2.85 14.99 -23.44
N VAL A 199 2.51 13.86 -22.81
CA VAL A 199 2.76 12.53 -23.38
C VAL A 199 2.01 12.34 -24.70
N ARG A 200 0.74 12.74 -24.76
CA ARG A 200 -0.11 12.65 -25.96
C ARG A 200 0.43 13.48 -27.14
N THR A 201 0.92 14.68 -26.87
CA THR A 201 1.36 15.63 -27.93
C THR A 201 2.80 15.41 -28.35
N ALA A 202 3.70 15.07 -27.43
CA ALA A 202 5.13 14.95 -27.71
C ALA A 202 5.61 13.50 -27.90
N VAL A 203 5.14 12.56 -27.06
CA VAL A 203 5.72 11.21 -26.98
C VAL A 203 4.98 10.22 -27.88
N VAL A 204 3.65 10.21 -27.83
CA VAL A 204 2.81 9.29 -28.64
C VAL A 204 3.10 9.40 -30.14
N PRO A 205 3.21 10.61 -30.75
CA PRO A 205 3.53 10.73 -32.17
C PRO A 205 4.91 10.19 -32.52
N ALA A 206 5.92 10.44 -31.67
CA ALA A 206 7.28 9.94 -31.87
C ALA A 206 7.32 8.40 -31.83
N VAL A 207 6.65 7.78 -30.85
CA VAL A 207 6.56 6.31 -30.75
C VAL A 207 5.82 5.71 -31.96
N ARG A 208 4.77 6.38 -32.44
CA ARG A 208 4.05 5.95 -33.66
C ARG A 208 4.87 6.11 -34.93
N ALA A 209 5.71 7.14 -35.01
CA ALA A 209 6.61 7.34 -36.15
C ALA A 209 7.67 6.21 -36.23
N LEU A 210 8.09 5.66 -35.10
CA LEU A 210 8.95 4.47 -35.07
C LEU A 210 8.22 3.23 -35.58
N ASN A 211 6.96 3.03 -35.15
CA ASN A 211 6.14 1.93 -35.61
C ASN A 211 4.65 2.25 -35.46
N THR A 212 3.91 2.19 -36.57
CA THR A 212 2.46 2.46 -36.61
C THR A 212 1.64 1.45 -35.80
N GLN A 213 2.19 0.26 -35.52
CA GLN A 213 1.60 -0.79 -34.69
C GLN A 213 1.96 -0.66 -33.20
N SER A 214 2.72 0.35 -32.80
CA SER A 214 3.18 0.55 -31.41
C SER A 214 2.06 0.48 -30.37
N ALA A 215 0.91 1.11 -30.63
CA ALA A 215 -0.22 1.07 -29.70
C ALA A 215 -0.81 -0.35 -29.53
N ALA A 216 -0.86 -1.16 -30.60
CA ALA A 216 -1.27 -2.55 -30.52
C ALA A 216 -0.24 -3.42 -29.78
N HIS A 217 1.06 -3.16 -29.99
CA HIS A 217 2.13 -3.83 -29.24
C HIS A 217 2.07 -3.52 -27.74
N VAL A 218 1.67 -2.31 -27.35
CA VAL A 218 1.45 -1.96 -25.95
C VAL A 218 0.31 -2.74 -25.30
N LEU A 219 -0.75 -3.06 -26.04
CA LEU A 219 -1.83 -3.90 -25.53
C LEU A 219 -1.32 -5.32 -25.24
N ARG A 220 -0.63 -5.93 -26.20
CA ARG A 220 0.01 -7.26 -26.01
C ARG A 220 1.01 -7.24 -24.85
N TYR A 221 1.88 -6.23 -24.79
CA TYR A 221 2.80 -6.04 -23.66
C TYR A 221 2.06 -5.95 -22.32
N THR A 222 0.93 -5.23 -22.27
CA THR A 222 0.12 -5.12 -21.05
C THR A 222 -0.47 -6.45 -20.63
N GLU A 223 -0.95 -7.25 -21.58
CA GLU A 223 -1.48 -8.60 -21.33
C GLU A 223 -0.37 -9.53 -20.80
N GLU A 224 0.75 -9.62 -21.50
CA GLU A 224 1.90 -10.46 -21.12
C GLU A 224 2.45 -10.06 -19.74
N MET A 225 2.64 -8.76 -19.48
CA MET A 225 3.13 -8.28 -18.20
C MET A 225 2.11 -8.49 -17.06
N THR A 226 0.81 -8.49 -17.36
CA THR A 226 -0.20 -8.84 -16.36
C THR A 226 -0.05 -10.31 -15.96
N ALA A 227 0.07 -11.21 -16.94
CA ALA A 227 0.28 -12.63 -16.69
C ALA A 227 1.60 -12.88 -15.93
N ALA A 228 2.69 -12.23 -16.34
CA ALA A 228 3.98 -12.31 -15.67
C ALA A 228 3.90 -11.82 -14.21
N LYS A 229 3.17 -10.73 -13.95
CA LYS A 229 2.94 -10.23 -12.59
C LYS A 229 2.15 -11.23 -11.73
N ALA A 230 1.16 -11.92 -12.29
CA ALA A 230 0.41 -12.95 -11.56
C ALA A 230 1.33 -14.09 -11.11
N LEU A 231 2.15 -14.62 -12.02
CA LEU A 231 3.15 -15.65 -11.71
C LEU A 231 4.19 -15.18 -10.70
N LEU A 232 4.67 -13.96 -10.85
CA LEU A 232 5.59 -13.34 -9.90
C LEU A 232 4.96 -13.23 -8.50
N THR A 233 3.69 -12.83 -8.43
CA THR A 233 2.97 -12.68 -7.16
C THR A 233 2.82 -14.02 -6.45
N GLU A 234 2.47 -15.09 -7.18
CA GLU A 234 2.41 -16.44 -6.64
C GLU A 234 3.79 -16.90 -6.11
N ARG A 235 4.85 -16.68 -6.89
CA ARG A 235 6.20 -17.06 -6.47
C ARG A 235 6.66 -16.30 -5.24
N LEU A 236 6.36 -15.01 -5.16
CA LEU A 236 6.69 -14.18 -4.00
C LEU A 236 5.87 -14.59 -2.76
N ALA A 237 4.62 -15.03 -2.94
CA ALA A 237 3.82 -15.58 -1.85
C ALA A 237 4.46 -16.86 -1.27
N GLN A 238 4.93 -17.77 -2.14
CA GLN A 238 5.65 -18.98 -1.72
C GLN A 238 6.95 -18.64 -0.95
N LEU A 239 7.75 -17.71 -1.48
CA LEU A 239 8.98 -17.26 -0.83
C LEU A 239 8.69 -16.60 0.53
N ALA A 240 7.67 -15.74 0.59
CA ALA A 240 7.25 -15.10 1.83
C ALA A 240 6.81 -16.13 2.87
N ALA A 241 6.02 -17.14 2.48
CA ALA A 241 5.59 -18.19 3.39
C ALA A 241 6.75 -19.03 3.93
N ALA A 242 7.77 -19.30 3.11
CA ALA A 242 8.94 -20.08 3.52
C ALA A 242 9.94 -19.30 4.38
N MET A 243 10.01 -17.97 4.21
CA MET A 243 11.07 -17.15 4.80
C MET A 243 10.60 -16.26 5.96
N THR A 244 9.28 -16.09 6.14
CA THR A 244 8.74 -15.18 7.14
C THR A 244 8.03 -15.90 8.27
N SER A 245 8.07 -15.29 9.45
CA SER A 245 7.23 -15.66 10.60
C SER A 245 6.38 -14.46 10.98
N ARG A 246 5.11 -14.69 11.32
CA ARG A 246 4.18 -13.64 11.77
C ARG A 246 4.08 -13.68 13.30
N GLN A 247 4.31 -12.53 13.93
CA GLN A 247 4.04 -12.32 15.35
C GLN A 247 3.10 -11.12 15.48
N GLY A 248 1.80 -11.37 15.60
CA GLY A 248 0.78 -10.33 15.58
C GLY A 248 0.83 -9.51 14.27
N PRO A 249 0.92 -8.16 14.33
CA PRO A 249 1.00 -7.31 13.13
C PRO A 249 2.38 -7.32 12.47
N GLU A 250 3.36 -8.02 13.04
CA GLU A 250 4.76 -7.96 12.62
C GLU A 250 5.11 -9.12 11.70
N THR A 251 5.83 -8.80 10.63
CA THR A 251 6.46 -9.79 9.76
C THR A 251 7.94 -9.82 10.02
N LEU A 252 8.44 -10.98 10.46
CA LEU A 252 9.86 -11.22 10.72
C LEU A 252 10.46 -12.02 9.59
N ILE A 253 11.70 -11.71 9.25
CA ILE A 253 12.52 -12.50 8.33
C ILE A 253 13.95 -12.59 8.86
N ALA A 254 14.51 -13.80 8.83
CA ALA A 254 15.92 -14.01 9.17
C ALA A 254 16.78 -13.29 8.13
N ARG A 255 17.64 -12.39 8.61
CA ARG A 255 18.48 -11.51 7.80
C ARG A 255 19.48 -12.29 6.97
N SER A 256 20.09 -13.32 7.54
CA SER A 256 20.94 -14.28 6.85
C SER A 256 20.23 -14.92 5.64
N VAL A 257 19.01 -15.43 5.84
CA VAL A 257 18.19 -16.04 4.78
C VAL A 257 17.78 -15.01 3.73
N PHE A 258 17.39 -13.79 4.14
CA PHE A 258 17.08 -12.70 3.22
C PHE A 258 18.30 -12.31 2.36
N ASN A 259 19.48 -12.19 2.95
CA ASN A 259 20.70 -11.80 2.25
C ASN A 259 21.27 -12.89 1.33
N ALA A 260 20.87 -14.15 1.53
CA ALA A 260 21.21 -15.25 0.62
C ALA A 260 20.50 -15.11 -0.75
N LEU A 261 19.39 -14.37 -0.83
CA LEU A 261 18.70 -14.12 -2.09
C LEU A 261 19.51 -13.17 -3.00
N PRO A 262 19.40 -13.29 -4.33
CA PRO A 262 19.87 -12.25 -5.25
C PRO A 262 19.24 -10.89 -4.94
N ARG A 263 19.99 -9.80 -5.15
CA ARG A 263 19.54 -8.43 -4.80
C ARG A 263 18.17 -8.07 -5.44
N GLY A 264 17.93 -8.50 -6.68
CA GLY A 264 16.64 -8.33 -7.34
C GLY A 264 15.50 -9.04 -6.62
N GLN A 265 15.70 -10.28 -6.19
CA GLN A 265 14.70 -11.04 -5.44
C GLN A 265 14.44 -10.45 -4.05
N ARG A 266 15.48 -9.95 -3.37
CA ARG A 266 15.33 -9.20 -2.11
C ARG A 266 14.45 -7.97 -2.28
N SER A 267 14.68 -7.21 -3.35
CA SER A 267 13.90 -6.02 -3.68
C SER A 267 12.43 -6.35 -3.94
N LEU A 268 12.15 -7.41 -4.69
CA LEU A 268 10.80 -7.84 -5.00
C LEU A 268 10.09 -8.38 -3.76
N LEU A 269 10.75 -9.22 -2.96
CA LEU A 269 10.19 -9.76 -1.72
C LEU A 269 9.86 -8.66 -0.73
N LEU A 270 10.76 -7.67 -0.54
CA LEU A 270 10.52 -6.58 0.39
C LEU A 270 9.33 -5.70 -0.03
N GLN A 271 9.20 -5.40 -1.32
CA GLN A 271 8.04 -4.67 -1.84
C GLN A 271 6.74 -5.47 -1.70
N TYR A 272 6.78 -6.77 -1.97
CA TYR A 272 5.64 -7.66 -1.78
C TYR A 272 5.17 -7.72 -0.32
N LEU A 273 6.11 -7.88 0.62
CA LEU A 273 5.80 -7.95 2.05
C LEU A 273 5.29 -6.62 2.61
N ALA A 274 5.79 -5.49 2.12
CA ALA A 274 5.31 -4.17 2.50
C ALA A 274 3.87 -3.93 2.00
N GLY A 275 3.55 -4.47 0.82
CA GLY A 275 2.20 -4.47 0.24
C GLY A 275 1.63 -3.07 0.00
N PRO A 276 0.31 -2.97 -0.27
CA PRO A 276 -0.34 -1.68 -0.51
C PRO A 276 -0.43 -0.80 0.75
N THR A 277 -0.25 -1.37 1.94
CA THR A 277 -0.32 -0.66 3.22
C THR A 277 0.94 0.13 3.57
N ALA A 278 2.09 -0.25 2.98
CA ALA A 278 3.38 0.38 3.22
C ALA A 278 4.19 0.54 1.92
N PRO A 279 3.66 1.20 0.87
CA PRO A 279 4.35 1.30 -0.40
C PRO A 279 5.73 1.93 -0.23
N LEU A 280 6.74 1.29 -0.85
CA LEU A 280 8.14 1.71 -0.75
C LEU A 280 8.50 2.63 -1.91
N THR A 281 9.04 3.81 -1.60
CA THR A 281 9.75 4.61 -2.62
C THR A 281 11.06 3.92 -3.00
N GLY A 282 11.60 4.22 -4.19
CA GLY A 282 12.91 3.69 -4.61
C GLY A 282 14.04 4.03 -3.63
N ARG A 283 13.96 5.20 -2.97
CA ARG A 283 14.90 5.60 -1.92
C ARG A 283 14.76 4.71 -0.68
N GLN A 284 13.55 4.50 -0.18
CA GLN A 284 13.29 3.65 0.99
C GLN A 284 13.70 2.20 0.73
N LEU A 285 13.35 1.66 -0.43
CA LEU A 285 13.76 0.33 -0.86
C LEU A 285 15.30 0.18 -0.84
N THR A 286 16.02 1.17 -1.38
CA THR A 286 17.49 1.17 -1.37
C THR A 286 18.04 1.24 0.06
N GLN A 287 17.45 2.07 0.92
CA GLN A 287 17.84 2.18 2.34
C GLN A 287 17.61 0.88 3.10
N CYS A 288 16.47 0.21 2.91
CA CYS A 288 16.17 -1.06 3.55
C CYS A 288 17.14 -2.15 3.12
N LEU A 289 17.43 -2.27 1.82
CA LEU A 289 18.40 -3.23 1.28
C LEU A 289 19.81 -2.95 1.83
N GLY A 290 20.25 -1.70 1.81
CA GLY A 290 21.55 -1.31 2.35
C GLY A 290 21.65 -1.54 3.86
N LEU A 291 20.57 -1.31 4.60
CA LEU A 291 20.50 -1.63 6.02
C LEU A 291 20.63 -3.14 6.24
N ALA A 292 19.92 -3.96 5.45
CA ALA A 292 20.00 -5.43 5.48
C ALA A 292 21.40 -5.96 5.19
N GLU A 293 22.16 -5.31 4.30
CA GLU A 293 23.54 -5.69 3.96
C GLU A 293 24.58 -5.17 4.98
N SER A 294 24.24 -4.17 5.80
CA SER A 294 25.21 -3.51 6.69
C SER A 294 25.77 -4.39 7.82
N ARG A 295 26.89 -4.04 8.46
CA ARG A 295 27.33 -4.71 9.70
C ARG A 295 26.64 -4.20 10.96
N ARG A 296 25.66 -3.30 10.84
CA ARG A 296 24.99 -2.71 12.00
C ARG A 296 24.15 -3.78 12.71
N ALA A 297 24.29 -3.85 14.03
CA ALA A 297 23.48 -4.70 14.88
C ALA A 297 22.04 -4.19 15.01
N SER A 298 21.78 -2.91 14.72
CA SER A 298 20.42 -2.37 14.70
C SER A 298 20.29 -1.17 13.78
N GLY A 299 19.09 -0.96 13.25
CA GLY A 299 18.69 0.26 12.55
C GLY A 299 17.23 0.20 12.13
N ALA A 300 16.71 1.31 11.61
CA ALA A 300 15.33 1.39 11.12
C ALA A 300 15.25 2.33 9.92
N VAL A 301 14.34 2.02 9.01
CA VAL A 301 13.92 2.90 7.90
C VAL A 301 12.41 3.12 8.05
N GLN A 302 12.01 4.39 8.11
CA GLN A 302 10.60 4.77 8.18
C GLN A 302 9.95 4.65 6.80
N LEU A 303 8.77 4.04 6.78
CA LEU A 303 7.96 3.75 5.61
C LEU A 303 6.63 4.53 5.68
N ALA A 304 5.85 4.47 4.61
CA ALA A 304 4.53 5.10 4.57
C ALA A 304 3.55 4.48 5.60
N GLY A 305 2.55 5.25 6.03
CA GLY A 305 1.47 4.76 6.89
C GLY A 305 1.89 4.38 8.32
N GLY A 306 3.03 4.90 8.79
CA GLY A 306 3.63 4.57 10.07
C GLY A 306 4.34 3.22 10.08
N TRP A 307 4.58 2.59 8.93
CA TRP A 307 5.35 1.35 8.89
C TRP A 307 6.85 1.62 9.03
N GLN A 308 7.59 0.64 9.53
CA GLN A 308 9.05 0.70 9.65
C GLN A 308 9.65 -0.66 9.28
N CYS A 309 10.77 -0.60 8.55
CA CYS A 309 11.65 -1.73 8.34
C CYS A 309 12.80 -1.63 9.34
N ARG A 310 12.81 -2.49 10.35
CA ARG A 310 13.83 -2.52 11.40
C ARG A 310 14.76 -3.70 11.20
N ILE A 311 16.00 -3.51 11.64
CA ILE A 311 16.96 -4.60 11.80
C ILE A 311 17.35 -4.70 13.26
N SER A 312 17.41 -5.92 13.75
CA SER A 312 17.92 -6.28 15.07
C SER A 312 18.73 -7.57 14.95
N TYR A 313 20.04 -7.45 15.04
CA TYR A 313 21.01 -8.53 14.82
C TYR A 313 20.78 -9.25 13.49
N ASP A 314 20.29 -10.50 13.54
CA ASP A 314 20.01 -11.35 12.38
C ASP A 314 18.51 -11.38 12.02
N GLU A 315 17.73 -10.39 12.46
CA GLU A 315 16.31 -10.27 12.11
C GLU A 315 16.04 -8.96 11.37
N ILE A 316 15.25 -9.04 10.31
CA ILE A 316 14.58 -7.90 9.69
C ILE A 316 13.10 -7.99 10.08
N ARG A 317 12.53 -6.85 10.50
CA ARG A 317 11.15 -6.76 10.97
C ARG A 317 10.42 -5.67 10.21
N LEU A 318 9.33 -6.02 9.55
CA LEU A 318 8.34 -5.08 9.05
C LEU A 318 7.24 -4.97 10.11
N THR A 319 7.13 -3.81 10.71
CA THR A 319 6.17 -3.55 11.78
C THR A 319 5.59 -2.15 11.59
N ARG A 320 4.35 -1.97 12.01
CA ARG A 320 3.78 -0.63 12.11
C ARG A 320 4.26 -0.04 13.41
N GLU A 321 4.63 1.23 13.40
CA GLU A 321 4.70 2.09 14.57
C GLU A 321 3.27 2.17 15.14
N ASN A 322 2.82 1.08 15.74
CA ASN A 322 1.95 1.21 16.88
C ASN A 322 2.83 1.75 17.98
N GLN A 323 2.29 2.79 18.62
CA GLN A 323 2.65 3.27 19.94
C GLN A 323 3.45 2.18 20.63
N SER A 324 4.65 2.52 21.11
CA SER A 324 5.21 1.87 22.28
C SER A 324 4.02 1.30 23.04
N GLN A 325 4.02 0.00 23.34
CA GLN A 325 3.31 -0.37 24.55
C GLN A 325 3.81 0.68 25.53
N ASP A 326 2.96 1.67 25.87
CA ASP A 326 3.12 2.47 27.05
C ASP A 326 3.10 1.34 28.06
N GLY A 327 4.30 0.83 28.37
CA GLY A 327 4.52 -0.12 29.43
C GLY A 327 3.95 0.66 30.58
N GLY A 328 2.70 0.33 30.93
CA GLY A 328 1.82 1.24 31.65
C GLY A 328 2.63 1.79 32.80
N ILE A 329 2.68 3.12 32.92
CA ILE A 329 3.67 3.87 33.73
C ILE A 329 4.14 3.00 34.90
N PHE A 330 5.28 2.33 34.74
CA PHE A 330 5.80 1.51 35.82
C PHE A 330 6.41 2.48 36.83
N LEU A 331 5.59 2.85 37.82
CA LEU A 331 6.04 3.69 38.91
C LEU A 331 7.10 2.90 39.69
N PRO A 332 8.29 3.48 39.94
CA PRO A 332 9.30 2.83 40.74
C PRO A 332 8.71 2.40 42.10
N VAL A 333 8.76 1.11 42.40
CA VAL A 333 8.24 0.57 43.66
C VAL A 333 9.41 0.33 44.61
N GLN A 334 9.48 1.12 45.67
CA GLN A 334 10.42 0.85 46.76
C GLN A 334 9.89 -0.32 47.58
N LEU A 335 10.66 -1.41 47.61
CA LEU A 335 10.29 -2.60 48.37
C LEU A 335 10.56 -2.38 49.86
N SER A 336 9.53 -2.57 50.66
CA SER A 336 9.64 -2.74 52.11
C SER A 336 9.80 -4.22 52.46
N LEU A 337 10.34 -4.51 53.65
CA LEU A 337 10.39 -5.88 54.14
C LEU A 337 8.98 -6.48 54.22
N LEU A 338 8.86 -7.76 53.87
CA LEU A 338 7.63 -8.53 53.78
C LEU A 338 6.66 -8.06 52.68
N SER A 339 7.12 -7.23 51.73
CA SER A 339 6.29 -6.81 50.59
C SER A 339 6.36 -7.80 49.42
N THR A 340 5.23 -7.94 48.73
CA THR A 340 5.12 -8.67 47.45
C THR A 340 4.52 -7.76 46.39
N VAL A 341 5.16 -7.67 45.23
CA VAL A 341 4.70 -6.90 44.08
C VAL A 341 4.34 -7.88 42.96
N PHE A 342 3.07 -7.87 42.54
CA PHE A 342 2.55 -8.74 41.48
C PHE A 342 2.49 -8.01 40.14
N TYR A 343 2.75 -8.75 39.06
CA TYR A 343 2.68 -8.28 37.69
C TYR A 343 1.47 -8.88 36.96
N PRO A 344 0.90 -8.18 35.95
CA PRO A 344 -0.24 -8.68 35.18
C PRO A 344 0.02 -10.00 34.43
N ASP A 345 1.28 -10.32 34.17
CA ASP A 345 1.71 -11.57 33.54
C ASP A 345 1.83 -12.76 34.52
N GLY A 346 1.49 -12.54 35.80
CA GLY A 346 1.51 -13.55 36.85
C GLY A 346 2.85 -13.66 37.60
N HIS A 347 3.88 -12.93 37.17
CA HIS A 347 5.16 -12.89 37.88
C HIS A 347 5.07 -12.02 39.15
N TRP A 348 5.94 -12.27 40.12
CA TRP A 348 6.00 -11.48 41.34
C TRP A 348 7.40 -11.33 41.91
N TRP A 349 7.60 -10.22 42.61
CA TRP A 349 8.78 -9.96 43.42
C TRP A 349 8.39 -10.00 44.90
N HIS A 350 9.20 -10.63 45.73
CA HIS A 350 9.01 -10.66 47.18
C HIS A 350 10.31 -10.32 47.90
N LEU A 351 10.24 -9.45 48.90
CA LEU A 351 11.37 -9.14 49.77
C LEU A 351 11.11 -9.65 51.19
N ALA A 352 11.82 -10.69 51.61
CA ALA A 352 11.70 -11.29 52.94
C ALA A 352 12.89 -10.92 53.84
N PRO A 353 12.75 -10.94 55.18
CA PRO A 353 13.89 -10.75 56.10
C PRO A 353 14.87 -11.93 56.06
N ALA A 354 14.39 -13.15 55.79
CA ALA A 354 15.21 -14.35 55.64
C ALA A 354 14.48 -15.36 54.73
N GLY A 355 15.23 -16.22 54.04
CA GLY A 355 14.69 -17.22 53.12
C GLY A 355 15.54 -17.41 51.87
N PRO A 356 15.10 -18.22 50.89
CA PRO A 356 15.78 -18.34 49.61
C PRO A 356 15.67 -17.02 48.83
N GLY A 357 16.72 -16.65 48.09
CA GLY A 357 16.71 -15.45 47.25
C GLY A 357 18.06 -14.79 47.09
N LEU A 358 18.07 -13.62 46.46
CA LEU A 358 19.24 -12.74 46.38
C LEU A 358 19.31 -11.86 47.64
N ALA A 359 20.40 -11.92 48.39
CA ALA A 359 20.62 -10.95 49.47
C ALA A 359 20.82 -9.55 48.88
N VAL A 360 20.06 -8.57 49.37
CA VAL A 360 20.02 -7.20 48.89
C VAL A 360 20.10 -6.18 50.03
N PRO A 361 20.57 -4.94 49.78
CA PRO A 361 20.58 -3.88 50.78
C PRO A 361 19.16 -3.37 51.07
N ALA A 362 19.00 -2.54 52.09
CA ALA A 362 17.78 -1.76 52.23
C ALA A 362 17.61 -0.74 51.09
N GLY A 363 16.36 -0.41 50.78
CA GLY A 363 16.04 0.58 49.75
C GLY A 363 16.09 0.04 48.32
N VAL A 364 15.87 -1.27 48.11
CA VAL A 364 15.68 -1.81 46.77
C VAL A 364 14.46 -1.18 46.13
N VAL A 365 14.64 -0.68 44.92
CA VAL A 365 13.59 -0.14 44.08
C VAL A 365 13.46 -1.02 42.85
N LEU A 366 12.26 -1.52 42.60
CA LEU A 366 11.89 -2.08 41.31
C LEU A 366 11.64 -0.91 40.37
N ARG A 367 12.31 -0.88 39.22
CA ARG A 367 12.15 0.18 38.21
C ARG A 367 12.66 -0.26 36.85
N HIS A 368 12.35 0.52 35.82
CA HIS A 368 13.06 0.45 34.55
C HIS A 368 14.49 1.00 34.65
N ARG A 369 15.29 0.71 33.63
CA ARG A 369 16.67 1.19 33.50
C ARG A 369 16.74 2.71 33.47
N ARG A 370 17.82 3.26 34.01
CA ARG A 370 18.16 4.69 33.95
C ARG A 370 19.55 4.89 33.35
N PRO A 371 19.81 6.04 32.72
CA PRO A 371 21.18 6.43 32.38
C PRO A 371 22.04 6.42 33.64
N GLY A 372 23.23 5.80 33.57
CA GLY A 372 24.13 5.67 34.71
C GLY A 372 24.08 4.30 35.41
N ASP A 373 23.07 3.46 35.15
CA ASP A 373 22.97 2.14 35.78
C ASP A 373 24.20 1.26 35.52
N MET A 374 24.70 0.62 36.59
CA MET A 374 25.87 -0.26 36.60
C MET A 374 25.51 -1.64 37.14
N ILE A 375 26.21 -2.66 36.66
CA ILE A 375 26.21 -4.02 37.23
C ILE A 375 27.62 -4.37 37.72
N GLN A 376 27.73 -5.36 38.60
CA GLN A 376 29.01 -5.91 39.05
C GLN A 376 29.26 -7.25 38.36
N LEU A 377 30.41 -7.38 37.71
CA LEU A 377 30.84 -8.63 37.10
C LEU A 377 31.35 -9.62 38.17
N PRO A 378 31.39 -10.93 37.89
CA PRO A 378 31.98 -11.92 38.80
C PRO A 378 33.43 -11.63 39.19
N SER A 379 34.17 -10.89 38.35
CA SER A 379 35.54 -10.41 38.65
C SER A 379 35.60 -9.27 39.66
N GLY A 380 34.46 -8.79 40.18
CA GLY A 380 34.34 -7.66 41.10
C GLY A 380 34.31 -6.29 40.41
N GLN A 381 34.64 -6.20 39.11
CA GLN A 381 34.62 -4.95 38.34
C GLN A 381 33.20 -4.49 38.01
N HIS A 382 33.00 -3.18 37.89
CA HIS A 382 31.71 -2.62 37.46
C HIS A 382 31.63 -2.46 35.93
N GLN A 383 30.46 -2.76 35.36
CA GLN A 383 30.16 -2.56 33.95
C GLN A 383 28.87 -1.75 33.79
N ALA A 384 28.86 -0.79 32.86
CA ALA A 384 27.63 -0.08 32.51
C ALA A 384 26.55 -1.04 31.99
N LEU A 385 25.33 -0.90 32.51
CA LEU A 385 24.19 -1.73 32.13
C LEU A 385 23.93 -1.71 30.61
N ARG A 386 24.15 -0.54 29.98
CA ARG A 386 24.07 -0.40 28.51
C ARG A 386 25.02 -1.37 27.79
N ARG A 387 26.26 -1.51 28.28
CA ARG A 387 27.26 -2.41 27.67
C ARG A 387 26.91 -3.87 27.93
N PHE A 388 26.40 -4.18 29.12
CA PHE A 388 25.89 -5.51 29.44
C PHE A 388 24.77 -5.96 28.48
N PHE A 389 23.76 -5.11 28.25
CA PHE A 389 22.68 -5.40 27.32
C PHE A 389 23.13 -5.58 25.86
N ILE A 390 24.20 -4.89 25.45
CA ILE A 390 24.81 -5.11 24.13
C ILE A 390 25.48 -6.48 24.08
N ASN A 391 26.26 -6.84 25.11
CA ASN A 391 26.95 -8.13 25.19
C ASN A 391 25.97 -9.30 25.19
N GLN A 392 24.88 -9.19 25.95
CA GLN A 392 23.82 -10.21 26.04
C GLN A 392 22.85 -10.20 24.84
N LYS A 393 23.10 -9.36 23.84
CA LYS A 393 22.27 -9.21 22.64
C LYS A 393 20.78 -8.93 22.91
N ILE A 394 20.45 -8.32 24.05
CA ILE A 394 19.07 -7.97 24.41
C ILE A 394 18.56 -6.88 23.47
N ARG A 395 17.34 -6.98 22.95
CA ARG A 395 16.77 -6.02 21.98
C ARG A 395 16.45 -4.67 22.62
N ARG A 396 16.50 -3.58 21.85
CA ARG A 396 16.33 -2.22 22.41
C ARG A 396 14.96 -1.99 23.05
N ASP A 397 13.89 -2.46 22.42
CA ASP A 397 12.52 -2.41 22.94
C ASP A 397 12.39 -3.18 24.26
N GLN A 398 12.95 -4.38 24.34
CA GLN A 398 13.01 -5.15 25.59
C GLN A 398 13.77 -4.40 26.69
N ARG A 399 14.89 -3.74 26.36
CA ARG A 399 15.67 -2.98 27.35
C ARG A 399 14.85 -1.89 28.05
N GLU A 400 13.93 -1.23 27.34
CA GLU A 400 13.12 -0.16 27.93
C GLU A 400 11.98 -0.69 28.80
N THR A 401 11.50 -1.91 28.55
CA THR A 401 10.39 -2.53 29.30
C THR A 401 10.83 -3.46 30.42
N LEU A 402 12.11 -3.84 30.48
CA LEU A 402 12.63 -4.68 31.57
C LEU A 402 12.50 -3.97 32.92
N VAL A 403 11.92 -4.67 33.90
CA VAL A 403 11.95 -4.24 35.30
C VAL A 403 13.12 -4.91 36.00
N LEU A 404 13.93 -4.08 36.65
CA LEU A 404 15.12 -4.49 37.38
C LEU A 404 15.01 -4.06 38.84
N ALA A 405 15.74 -4.77 39.70
CA ALA A 405 15.92 -4.39 41.10
C ALA A 405 17.24 -3.64 41.26
N ALA A 406 17.17 -2.41 41.76
CA ALA A 406 18.34 -1.55 41.93
C ALA A 406 18.35 -0.82 43.27
N VAL A 407 19.55 -0.46 43.73
CA VAL A 407 19.78 0.45 44.85
C VAL A 407 20.65 1.59 44.32
N GLY A 408 20.11 2.80 44.26
CA GLY A 408 20.72 3.90 43.52
C GLY A 408 20.93 3.53 42.05
N ASP A 409 22.17 3.66 41.56
CA ASP A 409 22.57 3.30 40.19
C ASP A 409 23.09 1.86 40.08
N GLN A 410 23.16 1.12 41.18
CA GLN A 410 23.66 -0.26 41.17
C GLN A 410 22.50 -1.25 40.99
N VAL A 411 22.58 -2.04 39.93
CA VAL A 411 21.59 -3.07 39.59
C VAL A 411 21.97 -4.39 40.24
N TRP A 412 21.00 -4.98 40.93
CA TRP A 412 21.15 -6.21 41.71
C TRP A 412 20.58 -7.42 40.99
N CYS A 413 19.45 -7.26 40.32
CA CYS A 413 18.78 -8.33 39.60
C CYS A 413 18.08 -7.80 38.35
N ILE A 414 18.22 -8.54 37.25
CA ILE A 414 17.44 -8.42 36.03
C ILE A 414 16.91 -9.82 35.73
N PRO A 415 15.60 -10.08 35.90
CA PRO A 415 15.02 -11.38 35.70
C PRO A 415 15.46 -12.06 34.41
N GLY A 416 15.94 -13.30 34.51
CA GLY A 416 16.39 -14.10 33.37
C GLY A 416 17.72 -13.68 32.73
N TYR A 417 18.31 -12.54 33.12
CA TYR A 417 19.54 -12.03 32.49
C TYR A 417 20.71 -11.85 33.45
N TYR A 418 20.47 -11.39 34.68
CA TYR A 418 21.54 -11.04 35.62
C TYR A 418 21.11 -11.13 37.07
N GLN A 419 21.96 -11.71 37.91
CA GLN A 419 21.85 -11.70 39.36
C GLN A 419 23.23 -11.43 39.95
N ARG A 420 23.34 -10.45 40.84
CA ARG A 420 24.62 -10.08 41.46
C ARG A 420 25.12 -11.25 42.30
N GLN A 421 26.36 -11.68 42.05
CA GLN A 421 27.04 -12.66 42.89
C GLN A 421 27.76 -11.94 44.03
N LEU A 422 27.54 -12.42 45.25
CA LEU A 422 28.26 -11.94 46.42
C LEU A 422 29.52 -12.78 46.57
N SER A 423 30.68 -12.18 46.32
CA SER A 423 31.97 -12.84 46.55
C SER A 423 32.17 -13.06 48.05
N GLY A 424 32.52 -14.29 48.42
CA GLY A 424 32.56 -14.79 49.80
C GLY A 424 33.29 -13.87 50.78
N MET A 425 32.51 -13.24 51.64
CA MET A 425 32.77 -12.86 53.02
C MET A 425 31.39 -12.56 53.62
N ALA A 426 31.22 -12.83 54.92
CA ALA A 426 29.96 -12.68 55.67
C ALA A 426 29.09 -11.55 55.13
N GLN A 427 27.77 -11.81 54.96
CA GLN A 427 26.78 -10.79 54.57
C GLN A 427 27.16 -9.48 55.26
N PRO A 428 27.67 -8.47 54.54
CA PRO A 428 28.06 -7.24 55.20
C PRO A 428 26.82 -6.69 55.90
N ASP A 429 26.97 -6.02 57.05
CA ASP A 429 25.90 -5.38 57.85
C ASP A 429 24.93 -4.48 57.05
N THR A 430 25.25 -4.26 55.77
CA THR A 430 24.46 -3.55 54.77
C THR A 430 23.37 -4.40 54.11
N MET A 431 23.41 -5.73 54.19
CA MET A 431 22.39 -6.63 53.63
C MET A 431 21.21 -6.78 54.57
N LYS A 432 20.03 -6.37 54.12
CA LYS A 432 18.85 -6.25 55.00
C LYS A 432 17.65 -7.09 54.57
N GLY A 433 17.71 -7.81 53.45
CA GLY A 433 16.65 -8.72 53.03
C GLY A 433 17.03 -9.67 51.89
N MET A 434 16.14 -10.64 51.64
CA MET A 434 16.24 -11.67 50.60
C MET A 434 15.18 -11.41 49.53
N LEU A 435 15.63 -11.08 48.31
CA LEU A 435 14.78 -10.76 47.17
C LEU A 435 14.56 -12.01 46.29
N THR A 436 13.30 -12.35 46.06
CA THR A 436 12.89 -13.43 45.16
C THR A 436 12.10 -12.86 43.98
N TYR A 437 12.35 -13.38 42.79
CA TYR A 437 11.51 -13.19 41.61
C TYR A 437 11.03 -14.56 41.12
N ARG A 438 9.75 -14.70 40.85
CA ARG A 438 9.15 -15.91 40.25
C ARG A 438 8.14 -15.56 39.19
#